data_AF-A0A941EQ90-F1
#
_entry.id   AF-A0A941EQ90-F1
#
_cell.length_a   1.000
_cell.length_b   1.000
_cell.length_c   1.000
_cell.angle_alpha   90.00
_cell.angle_beta   90.00
_cell.angle_gamma   90.00
#
_symmetry.space_group_name_H-M   'P 1'
#
loop_
_entity.id
_entity.type
_entity.pdbx_description
1 polymer ?
#
loop_
_entity_poly.entity_id
_entity_poly.type
_entity_poly.pdbx_seq_one_letter_code
_entity_poly.pdbx_strand_id
1 'polypeptide(L)'
;MTHGAFEPLLGVDRYTDAGRLRADDLAVRSYAAELLARAAQRIGEAVVDYQRSILPPSTREQPFPPAELKLPMDVGRRCQQRYTAVADRLRNAPFPPDPKKAWKRLRGPGAAQLLELDQVLHRQAELAAGVIEGVSAPSLSELPVREAESALADLTRTLDERLSYLSGL
;
A
#
# COMPACT_ATOMS: atom_id res chain seq x y z
N MET A 1 -33.93 17.80 27.11
CA MET A 1 -33.90 18.48 25.80
C MET A 1 -32.85 17.77 24.95
N THR A 2 -33.32 17.03 23.95
CA THR A 2 -32.52 16.29 22.97
C THR A 2 -31.93 17.27 21.96
N HIS A 3 -30.65 17.63 22.12
CA HIS A 3 -29.92 18.28 21.03
C HIS A 3 -29.44 17.19 20.06
N GLY A 4 -29.95 17.29 18.83
CA GLY A 4 -29.75 16.36 17.74
C GLY A 4 -28.28 16.06 17.49
N ALA A 5 -27.97 14.77 17.45
CA ALA A 5 -26.72 14.28 16.91
C ALA A 5 -26.63 14.75 15.46
N PHE A 6 -25.70 15.65 15.18
CA PHE A 6 -25.31 16.01 13.84
C PHE A 6 -24.68 14.76 13.23
N GLU A 7 -25.41 14.07 12.35
CA GLU A 7 -24.87 12.96 11.56
C GLU A 7 -23.95 13.60 10.51
N PRO A 8 -22.62 13.41 10.58
CA PRO A 8 -21.74 13.99 9.59
C PRO A 8 -21.91 13.21 8.28
N LEU A 9 -22.69 13.79 7.38
CA LEU A 9 -22.66 13.51 5.95
C LEU A 9 -21.21 13.71 5.48
N LEU A 10 -20.56 12.63 5.03
CA LEU A 10 -19.12 12.47 4.75
C LEU A 10 -18.25 12.02 5.95
N GLY A 11 -18.56 10.84 6.50
CA GLY A 11 -17.59 9.75 6.75
C GLY A 11 -16.49 9.91 7.80
N VAL A 12 -16.14 11.11 8.26
CA VAL A 12 -15.21 11.33 9.37
C VAL A 12 -15.60 12.62 10.11
N ASP A 13 -16.09 12.48 11.34
CA ASP A 13 -16.21 13.62 12.26
C ASP A 13 -14.81 14.20 12.49
N ARG A 14 -14.56 15.48 12.18
CA ARG A 14 -13.28 16.16 12.48
C ARG A 14 -13.36 17.07 13.71
N TYR A 15 -14.54 17.19 14.28
CA TYR A 15 -14.84 18.14 15.34
C TYR A 15 -14.57 17.55 16.71
N THR A 16 -14.73 16.22 16.87
CA THR A 16 -14.31 15.51 18.08
C THR A 16 -12.84 15.06 18.02
N ASP A 17 -12.23 14.94 19.20
CA ASP A 17 -10.90 14.36 19.37
C ASP A 17 -10.77 12.96 18.75
N ALA A 18 -11.76 12.09 18.99
CA ALA A 18 -11.78 10.73 18.47
C ALA A 18 -11.91 10.72 16.93
N GLY A 19 -12.68 11.66 16.40
CA GLY A 19 -12.84 11.83 14.97
C GLY A 19 -11.59 12.35 14.27
N ARG A 20 -10.86 13.31 14.88
CA ARG A 20 -9.53 13.74 14.42
C ARG A 20 -8.55 12.58 14.37
N LEU A 21 -8.46 11.79 15.45
CA LEU A 21 -7.59 10.62 15.50
C LEU A 21 -7.90 9.63 14.36
N ARG A 22 -9.18 9.41 14.05
CA ARG A 22 -9.61 8.56 12.93
C ARG A 22 -9.21 9.15 11.57
N ALA A 23 -9.34 10.47 11.41
CA ALA A 23 -8.92 11.15 10.20
C ALA A 23 -7.40 11.05 9.99
N ASP A 24 -6.62 11.26 11.04
CA ASP A 24 -5.15 11.19 11.01
C ASP A 24 -4.67 9.77 10.69
N ASP A 25 -5.25 8.76 11.36
CA ASP A 25 -4.99 7.35 11.07
C ASP A 25 -5.30 6.99 9.61
N LEU A 26 -6.46 7.44 9.11
CA LEU A 26 -6.85 7.21 7.73
C LEU A 26 -5.88 7.90 6.76
N ALA A 27 -5.43 9.13 7.07
CA ALA A 27 -4.50 9.88 6.22
C ALA A 27 -3.15 9.16 6.10
N VAL A 28 -2.59 8.69 7.23
CA VAL A 28 -1.32 7.94 7.26
C VAL A 28 -1.40 6.71 6.36
N ARG A 29 -2.46 5.91 6.51
CA ARG A 29 -2.64 4.66 5.73
C ARG A 29 -2.97 4.92 4.28
N SER A 30 -3.77 5.94 3.99
CA SER A 30 -4.17 6.30 2.61
C SER A 30 -2.96 6.76 1.79
N TYR A 31 -2.07 7.54 2.39
CA TYR A 31 -0.83 7.97 1.74
C TYR A 31 0.03 6.78 1.30
N ALA A 32 0.35 5.87 2.23
CA ALA A 32 1.13 4.68 1.92
C ALA A 32 0.43 3.78 0.89
N ALA A 33 -0.89 3.58 1.01
CA ALA A 33 -1.66 2.79 0.07
C ALA A 33 -1.65 3.39 -1.34
N GLU A 34 -1.70 4.72 -1.47
CA GLU A 34 -1.69 5.39 -2.76
C GLU A 34 -0.33 5.29 -3.46
N LEU A 35 0.78 5.40 -2.73
CA LEU A 35 2.12 5.16 -3.28
C LEU A 35 2.24 3.75 -3.87
N LEU A 36 1.79 2.74 -3.12
CA LEU A 36 1.83 1.35 -3.59
C LEU A 36 0.85 1.06 -4.73
N ALA A 37 -0.31 1.72 -4.76
CA ALA A 37 -1.26 1.60 -5.86
C ALA A 37 -0.69 2.18 -7.17
N ARG A 38 -0.05 3.36 -7.10
CA ARG A 38 0.64 3.98 -8.24
C ARG A 38 1.81 3.11 -8.72
N ALA A 39 2.55 2.53 -7.78
CA ALA A 39 3.60 1.56 -8.08
C ALA A 39 3.07 0.33 -8.82
N ALA A 40 1.98 -0.27 -8.33
CA ALA A 40 1.31 -1.39 -9.00
C ALA A 40 0.84 -1.01 -10.42
N GLN A 41 0.27 0.18 -10.58
CA GLN A 41 -0.17 0.69 -11.88
C GLN A 41 1.01 0.77 -12.86
N ARG A 42 2.14 1.35 -12.46
CA ARG A 42 3.35 1.45 -13.31
C ARG A 42 3.84 0.08 -13.76
N ILE A 43 3.88 -0.91 -12.87
CA ILE A 43 4.25 -2.29 -13.23
C ILE A 43 3.25 -2.86 -14.24
N GLY A 44 1.96 -2.63 -14.03
CA GLY A 44 0.89 -3.06 -14.95
C GLY A 44 1.02 -2.44 -16.35
N GLU A 45 1.32 -1.14 -16.42
CA GLU A 45 1.58 -0.42 -17.67
C GLU A 45 2.79 -1.01 -18.39
N ALA A 46 3.92 -1.20 -17.68
CA ALA A 46 5.12 -1.82 -18.24
C ALA A 46 4.87 -3.24 -18.77
N VAL A 47 4.05 -4.04 -18.08
CA VAL A 47 3.63 -5.38 -18.51
C VAL A 47 2.81 -5.33 -19.80
N VAL A 48 1.85 -4.41 -19.90
CA VAL A 48 1.01 -4.25 -21.10
C VAL A 48 1.85 -3.77 -22.28
N ASP A 49 2.75 -2.82 -22.05
CA ASP A 49 3.62 -2.28 -23.10
C ASP A 49 4.64 -3.33 -23.56
N TYR A 50 5.18 -4.14 -22.65
CA TYR A 50 6.05 -5.27 -22.98
C TYR A 50 5.32 -6.26 -23.90
N GLN A 51 4.06 -6.57 -23.58
CA GLN A 51 3.22 -7.44 -24.39
C GLN A 51 2.99 -6.90 -25.81
N ARG A 52 2.88 -5.58 -25.97
CA ARG A 52 2.62 -4.93 -27.26
C ARG A 52 3.87 -4.74 -28.10
N SER A 53 5.00 -4.45 -27.46
CA SER A 53 6.21 -3.98 -28.14
C SER A 53 7.32 -5.02 -28.27
N ILE A 54 7.35 -6.02 -27.38
CA ILE A 54 8.46 -6.98 -27.29
C ILE A 54 8.00 -8.41 -27.58
N LEU A 55 6.80 -8.80 -27.12
CA LEU A 55 6.27 -10.12 -27.44
C LEU A 55 5.83 -10.24 -28.90
N PRO A 56 6.28 -11.27 -29.64
CA PRO A 56 5.77 -11.52 -30.97
C PRO A 56 4.27 -11.89 -30.91
N PRO A 57 3.46 -11.42 -31.88
CA PRO A 57 2.05 -11.78 -31.93
C PRO A 57 1.89 -13.28 -32.18
N SER A 58 0.87 -13.89 -31.56
CA SER A 58 0.52 -15.28 -31.82
C SER A 58 0.18 -15.47 -33.30
N THR A 59 0.82 -16.44 -33.94
CA THR A 59 0.53 -16.83 -35.32
C THR A 59 -0.09 -18.23 -35.35
N ARG A 60 -0.62 -18.63 -36.50
CA ARG A 60 -1.13 -20.01 -36.67
C ARG A 60 -0.02 -21.06 -36.49
N GLU A 61 1.20 -20.74 -36.91
CA GLU A 61 2.38 -21.61 -36.81
C GLU A 61 2.99 -21.58 -35.41
N GLN A 62 2.87 -20.45 -34.71
CA GLN A 62 3.33 -20.25 -33.34
C GLN A 62 2.20 -19.65 -32.49
N PRO A 63 1.24 -20.49 -32.02
CA PRO A 63 0.07 -19.99 -31.30
C PRO A 63 0.42 -19.41 -29.93
N PHE A 64 1.54 -19.82 -29.35
CA PHE A 64 2.04 -19.33 -28.07
C PHE A 64 3.42 -18.71 -28.23
N PRO A 65 3.69 -17.54 -27.62
CA PRO A 65 5.02 -16.98 -27.61
C PRO A 65 5.99 -17.89 -26.83
N PRO A 66 7.28 -17.86 -27.14
CA PRO A 66 8.31 -18.56 -26.38
C PRO A 66 8.21 -18.27 -24.88
N ALA A 67 8.36 -19.30 -24.05
CA ALA A 67 8.23 -19.17 -22.58
C ALA A 67 9.22 -18.16 -21.99
N GLU A 68 10.43 -18.09 -22.54
CA GLU A 68 11.49 -17.16 -22.13
C GLU A 68 11.07 -15.70 -22.32
N LEU A 69 10.37 -15.37 -23.40
CA LEU A 69 9.83 -14.03 -23.66
C LEU A 69 8.62 -13.73 -22.77
N LYS A 70 7.91 -14.75 -22.28
CA LYS A 70 6.77 -14.57 -21.39
C LYS A 70 7.17 -14.37 -19.92
N LEU A 71 8.34 -14.87 -19.52
CA LEU A 71 8.79 -14.87 -18.13
C LEU A 71 8.81 -13.46 -17.49
N PRO A 72 9.37 -12.40 -18.12
CA PRO A 72 9.35 -11.05 -17.55
C PRO A 72 7.92 -10.55 -17.29
N MET A 73 6.99 -10.83 -18.20
CA MET A 73 5.58 -10.46 -18.07
C MET A 73 4.93 -11.17 -16.88
N ASP A 74 5.14 -12.49 -16.74
CA ASP A 74 4.58 -13.27 -15.63
C ASP A 74 5.16 -12.85 -14.28
N VAL A 75 6.46 -12.52 -14.23
CA VAL A 75 7.14 -11.96 -13.06
C VAL A 75 6.57 -10.58 -12.70
N GLY A 76 6.43 -9.69 -13.69
CA GLY A 76 5.84 -8.37 -13.53
C GLY A 76 4.41 -8.43 -12.98
N ARG A 77 3.56 -9.31 -13.54
CA ARG A 77 2.18 -9.51 -13.04
C ARG A 77 2.13 -9.97 -11.58
N ARG A 78 2.99 -10.90 -11.18
CA ARG A 78 3.07 -11.33 -9.77
C ARG A 78 3.55 -10.19 -8.86
N CYS A 79 4.51 -9.40 -9.31
CA CYS A 79 4.99 -8.23 -8.56
C CYS A 79 3.86 -7.20 -8.40
N GLN A 80 3.18 -6.82 -9.49
CA GLN A 80 2.00 -5.95 -9.47
C GLN A 80 0.95 -6.43 -8.45
N GLN A 81 0.57 -7.71 -8.50
CA GLN A 81 -0.42 -8.28 -7.59
C GLN A 81 -0.03 -8.12 -6.11
N ARG A 82 1.25 -8.24 -5.78
CA ARG A 82 1.74 -8.05 -4.41
C ARG A 82 1.64 -6.60 -3.97
N TYR A 83 2.04 -5.65 -4.80
CA TYR A 83 1.85 -4.22 -4.51
C TYR A 83 0.37 -3.89 -4.30
N THR A 84 -0.52 -4.38 -5.17
CA THR A 84 -1.96 -4.22 -5.02
C THR A 84 -2.46 -4.80 -3.70
N ALA A 85 -2.07 -6.03 -3.36
CA ALA A 85 -2.51 -6.67 -2.12
C ALA A 85 -2.08 -5.90 -0.87
N VAL A 86 -0.85 -5.37 -0.84
CA VAL A 86 -0.35 -4.58 0.29
C VAL A 86 -1.04 -3.21 0.35
N ALA A 87 -1.27 -2.56 -0.80
CA ALA A 87 -2.04 -1.31 -0.87
C ALA A 87 -3.46 -1.48 -0.32
N ASP A 88 -4.14 -2.57 -0.71
CA ASP A 88 -5.48 -2.89 -0.22
C ASP A 88 -5.48 -3.18 1.28
N ARG A 89 -4.46 -3.89 1.78
CA ARG A 89 -4.32 -4.14 3.22
C ARG A 89 -4.15 -2.83 4.01
N LEU A 90 -3.32 -1.89 3.55
CA LEU A 90 -3.15 -0.58 4.18
C LEU A 90 -4.47 0.20 4.22
N ARG A 91 -5.16 0.27 3.08
CA ARG A 91 -6.43 1.00 2.95
C ARG A 91 -7.50 0.45 3.89
N ASN A 92 -7.56 -0.88 4.02
CA ASN A 92 -8.58 -1.58 4.79
C ASN A 92 -8.14 -1.95 6.21
N ALA A 93 -6.97 -1.51 6.66
CA ALA A 93 -6.49 -1.81 8.01
C ALA A 93 -7.48 -1.24 9.06
N PRO A 94 -7.80 -2.02 10.11
CA PRO A 94 -8.83 -1.64 11.07
C PRO A 94 -8.37 -0.46 11.93
N PHE A 95 -9.33 0.40 12.29
CA PHE A 95 -9.17 1.42 13.33
C PHE A 95 -9.26 0.76 14.73
N PRO A 96 -8.64 1.31 15.79
CA PRO A 96 -8.73 0.76 17.14
C PRO A 96 -10.18 0.45 17.57
N PRO A 97 -10.44 -0.73 18.17
CA PRO A 97 -11.77 -1.13 18.60
C PRO A 97 -12.30 -0.30 19.78
N ASP A 98 -11.42 0.26 20.62
CA ASP A 98 -11.77 1.23 21.68
C ASP A 98 -11.09 2.60 21.45
N PRO A 99 -11.76 3.54 20.78
CA PRO A 99 -11.21 4.87 20.47
C PRO A 99 -10.90 5.70 21.72
N LYS A 100 -11.64 5.50 22.82
CA LYS A 100 -11.45 6.30 24.05
C LYS A 100 -10.17 5.90 24.77
N LYS A 101 -9.91 4.59 24.83
CA LYS A 101 -8.71 4.03 25.45
C LYS A 101 -7.46 4.39 24.62
N ALA A 102 -7.56 4.27 23.29
CA ALA A 102 -6.53 4.75 22.38
C ALA A 102 -6.23 6.25 22.60
N TRP A 103 -7.26 7.10 22.62
CA TRP A 103 -7.09 8.55 22.85
C TRP A 103 -6.49 8.88 24.22
N LYS A 104 -6.85 8.16 25.29
CA LYS A 104 -6.29 8.38 26.63
C LYS A 104 -4.79 8.11 26.66
N ARG A 105 -4.30 7.09 25.96
CA ARG A 105 -2.87 6.74 25.90
C ARG A 105 -2.08 7.65 24.96
N LEU A 106 -2.68 8.10 23.86
CA LEU A 106 -2.05 9.07 22.95
C LEU A 106 -1.88 10.45 23.56
N ARG A 107 -2.66 10.81 24.58
CA ARG A 107 -2.42 12.02 25.39
C ARG A 107 -1.22 11.89 26.36
N GLY A 108 -0.61 10.71 26.47
CA GLY A 108 0.58 10.44 27.28
C GLY A 108 1.82 10.14 26.41
N PRO A 109 2.79 9.32 26.89
CA PRO A 109 4.01 9.02 26.14
C PRO A 109 3.77 8.19 24.87
N GLY A 110 2.56 7.63 24.71
CA GLY A 110 2.20 6.77 23.58
C GLY A 110 2.10 7.47 22.22
N ALA A 111 2.00 8.80 22.18
CA ALA A 111 2.01 9.54 20.91
C ALA A 111 3.35 9.44 20.18
N ALA A 112 4.47 9.45 20.92
CA ALA A 112 5.80 9.41 20.31
C ALA A 112 6.05 8.10 19.56
N GLN A 113 5.66 6.96 20.16
CA GLN A 113 5.82 5.65 19.55
C GLN A 113 4.92 5.47 18.31
N LEU A 114 3.66 5.93 18.37
CA LEU A 114 2.78 5.85 17.20
C LEU A 114 3.31 6.73 16.06
N LEU A 115 3.77 7.94 16.37
CA LEU A 115 4.37 8.84 15.39
C LEU A 115 5.63 8.23 14.75
N GLU A 116 6.48 7.55 15.52
CA GLU A 116 7.65 6.86 14.99
C GLU A 116 7.23 5.74 14.01
N LEU A 117 6.25 4.92 14.38
CA LEU A 117 5.71 3.87 13.50
C LEU A 117 5.08 4.46 12.23
N ASP A 118 4.34 5.56 12.33
CA ASP A 118 3.74 6.26 11.19
C ASP A 118 4.83 6.78 10.22
N GLN A 119 5.89 7.37 10.75
CA GLN A 119 7.02 7.86 9.96
C GLN A 119 7.81 6.72 9.30
N VAL A 120 8.04 5.60 10.01
CA VAL A 120 8.68 4.42 9.43
C VAL A 120 7.83 3.86 8.30
N LEU A 121 6.52 3.75 8.50
CA LEU A 121 5.58 3.26 7.49
C LEU A 121 5.60 4.12 6.22
N HIS A 122 5.62 5.45 6.37
CA HIS A 122 5.74 6.38 5.23
C HIS A 122 7.05 6.19 4.48
N ARG A 123 8.20 6.20 5.17
CA ARG A 123 9.51 6.01 4.54
C ARG A 123 9.62 4.66 3.83
N GLN A 124 9.08 3.59 4.41
CA GLN A 124 9.07 2.28 3.78
C GLN A 124 8.15 2.23 2.55
N ALA A 125 7.04 2.97 2.55
CA ALA A 125 6.16 3.07 1.38
C ALA A 125 6.84 3.83 0.24
N GLU A 126 7.54 4.92 0.55
CA GLU A 126 8.37 5.66 -0.40
C GLU A 126 9.49 4.77 -0.96
N LEU A 127 10.21 4.04 -0.10
CA LEU A 127 11.24 3.09 -0.52
C LEU A 127 10.66 2.02 -1.46
N ALA A 128 9.57 1.36 -1.06
CA ALA A 128 8.93 0.33 -1.86
C ALA A 128 8.44 0.87 -3.22
N ALA A 129 7.96 2.12 -3.28
CA ALA A 129 7.60 2.77 -4.54
C ALA A 129 8.83 3.15 -5.37
N GLY A 130 9.92 3.60 -4.73
CA GLY A 130 11.18 3.97 -5.38
C GLY A 130 11.87 2.79 -6.07
N VAL A 131 11.82 1.59 -5.46
CA VAL A 131 12.38 0.35 -6.04
C VAL A 131 11.86 0.07 -7.45
N ILE A 132 10.62 0.47 -7.76
CA ILE A 132 9.99 0.21 -9.06
C ILE A 132 9.86 1.45 -9.95
N GLU A 133 10.42 2.59 -9.54
CA GLU A 133 10.12 3.88 -10.17
C GLU A 133 10.50 3.93 -11.65
N GLY A 134 11.63 3.29 -12.00
CA GLY A 134 12.14 3.19 -13.37
C GLY A 134 11.65 1.98 -14.18
N VAL A 135 10.67 1.23 -13.67
CA VAL A 135 10.17 0.04 -14.38
C VAL A 135 9.40 0.48 -15.63
N SER A 136 9.78 -0.11 -16.76
CA SER A 136 9.21 0.12 -18.09
C SER A 136 9.21 -1.20 -18.87
N ALA A 137 8.63 -1.22 -20.07
CA ALA A 137 8.68 -2.41 -20.91
C ALA A 137 10.12 -2.92 -21.15
N PRO A 138 11.08 -2.10 -21.64
CA PRO A 138 12.44 -2.58 -21.86
C PRO A 138 13.16 -3.10 -20.61
N SER A 139 12.87 -2.54 -19.43
CA SER A 139 13.50 -2.93 -18.16
C SER A 139 12.76 -4.04 -17.39
N LEU A 140 11.67 -4.58 -17.92
CA LEU A 140 10.82 -5.54 -17.20
C LEU A 140 11.55 -6.86 -16.88
N SER A 141 12.50 -7.29 -17.72
CA SER A 141 13.35 -8.45 -17.45
C SER A 141 14.32 -8.25 -16.29
N GLU A 142 14.58 -7.00 -15.92
CA GLU A 142 15.50 -6.59 -14.86
C GLU A 142 14.76 -6.13 -13.60
N LEU A 143 13.46 -6.41 -13.51
CA LEU A 143 12.63 -6.02 -12.37
C LEU A 143 13.30 -6.48 -11.05
N PRO A 144 13.56 -5.58 -10.09
CA PRO A 144 14.24 -5.91 -8.83
C PRO A 144 13.30 -6.62 -7.85
N VAL A 145 12.82 -7.81 -8.22
CA VAL A 145 11.77 -8.55 -7.49
C VAL A 145 12.14 -8.79 -6.03
N ARG A 146 13.38 -9.19 -5.75
CA ARG A 146 13.82 -9.47 -4.37
C ARG A 146 13.80 -8.23 -3.49
N GLU A 147 14.24 -7.10 -4.02
CA GLU A 147 14.25 -5.83 -3.30
C GLU A 147 12.82 -5.33 -3.07
N ALA A 148 11.96 -5.44 -4.09
CA ALA A 148 10.55 -5.10 -3.99
C ALA A 148 9.82 -5.96 -2.95
N GLU A 149 10.04 -7.28 -2.97
CA GLU A 149 9.49 -8.21 -1.97
C GLU A 149 9.97 -7.88 -0.56
N SER A 150 11.25 -7.57 -0.38
CA SER A 150 11.81 -7.17 0.91
C SER A 150 11.18 -5.88 1.43
N ALA A 151 11.09 -4.85 0.59
CA ALA A 151 10.51 -3.57 0.96
C ALA A 151 9.02 -3.70 1.34
N LEU A 152 8.24 -4.50 0.60
CA LEU A 152 6.84 -4.79 0.94
C LEU A 152 6.70 -5.60 2.24
N ALA A 153 7.62 -6.52 2.51
CA ALA A 153 7.63 -7.30 3.74
C ALA A 153 7.94 -6.43 4.96
N ASP A 154 8.89 -5.50 4.84
CA ASP A 154 9.23 -4.55 5.91
C ASP A 154 8.08 -3.59 6.20
N LEU A 155 7.45 -3.04 5.16
CA LEU A 155 6.25 -2.21 5.29
C LEU A 155 5.11 -2.96 5.99
N THR A 156 4.91 -4.21 5.60
CA THR A 156 3.87 -5.07 6.18
C THR A 156 4.11 -5.32 7.66
N ARG A 157 5.37 -5.55 8.06
CA ARG A 157 5.75 -5.75 9.46
C ARG A 157 5.46 -4.51 10.29
N THR A 158 5.83 -3.32 9.79
CA THR A 158 5.55 -2.06 10.48
C THR A 158 4.04 -1.79 10.59
N LEU A 159 3.25 -2.13 9.56
CA LEU A 159 1.79 -2.08 9.66
C LEU A 159 1.27 -2.99 10.79
N ASP A 160 1.79 -4.22 10.91
CA ASP A 160 1.37 -5.15 11.96
C ASP A 160 1.78 -4.71 13.37
N GLU A 161 2.97 -4.15 13.52
CA GLU A 161 3.43 -3.54 14.77
C GLU A 161 2.53 -2.37 15.16
N ARG A 162 2.20 -1.51 14.18
CA ARG A 162 1.27 -0.39 14.37
C ARG A 162 -0.13 -0.84 14.77
N LEU A 163 -0.68 -1.85 14.09
CA LEU A 163 -2.00 -2.40 14.42
C LEU A 163 -2.01 -3.08 15.79
N SER A 164 -0.94 -3.78 16.13
CA SER A 164 -0.77 -4.42 17.45
C SER A 164 -0.66 -3.37 18.55
N TYR A 165 0.12 -2.31 18.30
CA TYR A 165 0.22 -1.17 19.20
C TYR A 165 -1.17 -0.59 19.46
N LEU A 166 -1.89 -0.25 18.40
CA LEU A 166 -3.25 0.32 18.40
C LEU A 166 -4.33 -0.60 19.01
N SER A 167 -4.20 -1.92 18.87
CA SER A 167 -5.15 -2.92 19.39
C SER A 167 -4.87 -3.32 20.84
N GLY A 168 -3.59 -3.27 21.25
CA GLY A 168 -3.16 -3.39 22.64
C GLY A 168 -3.41 -2.12 23.46
N LEU A 169 -3.88 -1.04 22.82
CA LEU A 169 -4.30 0.20 23.49
C LEU A 169 -5.49 -0.02 24.40
#